data_AF-A0A3M1UMW3-F1
#
_entry.id   AF-A0A3M1UMW3-F1
#
_cell.length_a   1.000
_cell.length_b   1.000
_cell.length_c   1.000
_cell.angle_alpha   90.00
_cell.angle_beta   90.00
_cell.angle_gamma   90.00
#
_symmetry.space_group_name_H-M   'P 1'
#
loop_
_entity.id
_entity.type
_entity.pdbx_description
1 polymer ?
#
loop_
_entity_poly.entity_id
_entity_poly.type
_entity_poly.pdbx_seq_one_letter_code
_entity_poly.pdbx_strand_id
1 'polypeptide(L)' 'MRTGIANLPLHGGKAPRWLFERMTRLAREIVCHLVEAQGPDEVLRRLSDPFWFQAFG' A
#
# COMPACT_ATOMS: atom_id res chain seq x y z
N MET A 1 -13.37 -22.95 5.85
CA MET A 1 -12.28 -21.96 5.63
C MET A 1 -11.83 -21.45 6.99
N ARG A 2 -10.54 -21.57 7.35
CA ARG A 2 -10.00 -20.95 8.58
C ARG A 2 -9.54 -19.54 8.22
N THR A 3 -10.31 -18.53 8.58
CA THR A 3 -9.89 -17.14 8.51
C THR A 3 -9.10 -16.83 9.79
N GLY A 4 -7.80 -16.57 9.67
CA GLY A 4 -6.99 -16.09 10.78
C GLY A 4 -7.36 -14.64 11.13
N ILE A 5 -7.23 -14.26 12.40
CA ILE A 5 -7.38 -12.87 12.83
C ILE A 5 -6.07 -12.14 12.53
N ALA A 6 -6.08 -11.19 11.59
CA ALA A 6 -4.97 -10.28 11.37
C ALA A 6 -5.15 -9.06 12.29
N ASN A 7 -4.31 -8.96 13.32
CA ASN A 7 -4.31 -7.81 14.22
C ASN A 7 -3.39 -6.74 13.62
N LEU A 8 -3.97 -5.67 13.09
CA LEU A 8 -3.29 -4.60 12.38
C LEU A 8 -3.42 -3.28 13.16
N PRO A 9 -2.83 -3.18 14.36
CA PRO A 9 -2.93 -1.97 15.17
C PRO A 9 -2.22 -0.81 14.48
N LEU A 10 -2.77 0.40 14.62
CA LEU A 10 -2.06 1.61 14.23
C LEU A 10 -0.81 1.76 15.11
N HIS A 11 0.37 1.65 14.50
CA HIS A 11 1.62 1.92 15.19
C HIS A 11 1.74 3.43 15.45
N GLY A 12 1.89 3.80 16.72
CA GLY A 12 2.22 5.17 17.10
C GLY A 12 3.65 5.51 16.65
N GLY A 13 3.86 6.74 16.17
CA GLY A 13 5.14 7.21 15.65
C GLY A 13 5.05 7.64 14.19
N LYS A 14 6.15 8.17 13.66
CA LYS A 14 6.25 8.55 12.23
C LYS A 14 7.39 7.75 11.61
N ALA A 15 7.22 7.32 10.37
CA ALA A 15 8.32 6.79 9.59
C ALA A 15 9.46 7.82 9.55
N PRO A 16 10.73 7.42 9.78
CA PRO A 16 11.86 8.32 9.62
C PRO A 16 11.85 8.95 8.22
N ARG A 17 12.18 10.24 8.12
CA ARG A 17 12.12 10.99 6.86
C ARG A 17 12.82 10.28 5.70
N TRP A 18 14.03 9.76 5.94
CA TRP A 18 14.81 9.05 4.91
C TRP A 18 14.11 7.80 4.37
N LEU A 19 13.32 7.12 5.21
CA LEU A 19 12.58 5.92 4.81
C LEU A 19 11.34 6.33 4.02
N PHE A 20 10.61 7.32 4.51
CA PHE A 20 9.42 7.83 3.84
C PHE A 20 9.74 8.31 2.42
N GLU A 21 10.84 9.05 2.25
CA GLU A 21 11.31 9.50 0.93
C GLU A 21 11.58 8.33 -0.05
N ARG A 22 12.09 7.19 0.45
CA ARG A 22 12.29 5.98 -0.36
C ARG A 22 10.96 5.28 -0.68
N MET A 23 10.07 5.18 0.30
CA MET A 23 8.74 4.58 0.14
C MET A 23 7.92 5.35 -0.91
N THR A 24 7.92 6.69 -0.87
CA THR A 24 7.21 7.50 -1.87
C THR A 24 7.70 7.24 -3.30
N ARG A 25 9.03 7.12 -3.48
CA ARG A 25 9.62 6.81 -4.79
C ARG A 25 9.21 5.42 -5.28
N LEU A 26 9.22 4.43 -4.40
CA LEU A 26 8.80 3.07 -4.73
C LEU A 26 7.30 2.99 -5.02
N ALA A 27 6.47 3.65 -4.21
CA ALA A 27 5.03 3.71 -4.36
C ALA A 27 4.62 4.26 -5.74
N ARG A 28 5.34 5.29 -6.23
CA ARG A 28 5.15 5.81 -7.59
C ARG A 28 5.34 4.72 -8.64
N GLU A 29 6.46 4.00 -8.61
CA GLU A 29 6.75 2.97 -9.62
C GLU A 29 5.75 1.81 -9.56
N ILE A 30 5.32 1.42 -8.35
CA ILE A 30 4.28 0.40 -8.18
C ILE A 30 2.96 0.85 -8.85
N VAL A 31 2.54 2.10 -8.64
CA VAL A 31 1.31 2.63 -9.27
C VAL A 31 1.49 2.73 -10.78
N CYS A 32 2.63 3.23 -11.28
CA CYS A 32 2.89 3.28 -12.72
C CYS A 32 2.77 1.91 -13.38
N HIS A 33 3.41 0.88 -12.80
CA HIS A 33 3.30 -0.49 -13.29
C HIS A 33 1.89 -1.06 -13.19
N LEU A 34 1.15 -0.73 -12.13
CA LEU A 34 -0.22 -1.19 -11.96
C LEU A 34 -1.14 -0.61 -13.04
N VAL A 35 -0.99 0.69 -13.33
CA VAL A 35 -1.75 1.38 -14.40
C VAL A 35 -1.38 0.81 -15.76
N GLU A 36 -0.09 0.61 -16.04
CA GLU A 36 0.37 0.04 -17.31
C GLU A 36 -0.17 -1.37 -17.55
N ALA A 37 -0.24 -2.20 -16.50
CA ALA A 37 -0.66 -3.59 -16.62
C ALA A 37 -2.19 -3.79 -16.56
N GLN A 38 -2.92 -2.98 -15.78
CA GLN A 38 -4.32 -3.24 -15.41
C GLN A 38 -5.23 -2.00 -15.54
N GLY A 39 -4.68 -0.85 -15.93
CA GLY A 39 -5.43 0.41 -16.04
C GLY A 39 -5.59 1.15 -14.71
N PRO A 40 -6.06 2.41 -14.76
CA PRO A 40 -6.18 3.27 -13.59
C PRO A 40 -7.23 2.81 -12.57
N ASP A 41 -8.29 2.14 -13.00
CA ASP A 41 -9.37 1.67 -12.10
C ASP A 41 -8.87 0.64 -11.09
N GLU A 42 -7.87 -0.16 -11.49
CA GLU A 42 -7.24 -1.14 -10.61
C GLU A 42 -6.52 -0.48 -9.42
N VAL A 43 -5.97 0.73 -9.61
CA VAL A 43 -5.35 1.51 -8.52
C VAL A 43 -6.41 1.85 -7.49
N LEU A 44 -7.56 2.35 -7.92
CA LEU A 44 -8.66 2.71 -7.03
C LEU A 44 -9.20 1.48 -6.29
N ARG A 45 -9.33 0.35 -7.00
CA ARG A 45 -9.76 -0.92 -6.41
C ARG A 45 -8.80 -1.38 -5.30
N ARG A 46 -7.48 -1.30 -5.52
CA ARG A 46 -6.46 -1.70 -4.54
C ARG A 46 -6.35 -0.77 -3.36
N LEU A 47 -6.44 0.55 -3.59
CA LEU A 47 -6.49 1.53 -2.50
C LEU A 47 -7.75 1.37 -1.63
N SER A 48 -8.82 0.79 -2.17
CA SER A 48 -10.04 0.49 -1.42
C SER A 48 -9.96 -0.81 -0.61
N ASP A 49 -8.95 -1.66 -0.85
CA ASP A 49 -8.71 -2.88 -0.07
C ASP A 49 -7.88 -2.52 1.18
N PRO A 50 -8.41 -2.67 2.41
CA PRO A 50 -7.72 -2.25 3.62
C PRO A 50 -6.39 -2.99 3.85
N PHE A 51 -6.30 -4.27 3.47
CA PHE A 51 -5.09 -5.06 3.66
C PHE A 51 -4.01 -4.63 2.67
N TRP A 52 -4.39 -4.40 1.42
CA TRP A 52 -3.46 -3.93 0.39
C TRP A 52 -2.98 -2.51 0.71
N PHE A 53 -3.89 -1.61 1.09
CA PHE A 53 -3.54 -0.24 1.45
C PHE A 53 -2.57 -0.18 2.62
N GLN A 54 -2.80 -0.97 3.67
CA GLN A 54 -1.89 -1.03 4.81
C GLN A 54 -0.51 -1.62 4.46
N ALA A 55 -0.45 -2.57 3.52
CA ALA A 55 0.82 -3.12 3.06
C ALA A 55 1.58 -2.16 2.12
N PHE A 56 0.87 -1.21 1.49
CA PHE A 56 1.45 -0.27 0.54
C PHE A 56 2.29 0.83 1.21
N GLY A 57 1.99 1.19 2.46
CA GLY A 57 2.80 2.12 3.25
C GLY A 57 2.11 2.66 4.49
#